data_AF-A0A957WSB3-F1
#
_entry.id   AF-A0A957WSB3-F1
#
_cell.length_a   1.000
_cell.length_b   1.000
_cell.length_c   1.000
_cell.angle_alpha   90.00
_cell.angle_beta   90.00
_cell.angle_gamma   90.00
#
_symmetry.space_group_name_H-M   'P 1'
#
loop_
_entity.id
_entity.type
_entity.pdbx_description
1 polymer ?
#
loop_
_entity_poly.entity_id
_entity_poly.type
_entity_poly.pdbx_seq_one_letter_code
_entity_poly.pdbx_strand_id
1 'polypeptide(L)' 'MQNLKLVRRLFGRWLSRLPADRLVKPDRSGNQPLASVPLSATGTIVHLKGFGFIKVFKIVVT' A
#
# COMPACT_ATOMS: atom_id res chain seq x y z
N MET A 1 7.55 -10.33 -2.51
CA MET A 1 6.15 -10.17 -2.97
C MET A 1 6.12 -10.07 -4.50
N GLN A 2 6.35 -11.18 -5.21
CA GLN A 2 6.36 -11.18 -6.67
C GLN A 2 4.95 -11.26 -7.29
N ASN A 3 3.91 -11.52 -6.50
CA ASN A 3 2.62 -11.97 -7.04
C ASN A 3 1.46 -10.98 -6.90
N LEU A 4 1.66 -9.74 -6.42
CA LEU A 4 0.54 -8.78 -6.28
C LEU A 4 -0.17 -8.52 -7.62
N LYS A 5 0.57 -8.53 -8.73
CA LYS A 5 -0.01 -8.38 -10.08
C LYS A 5 -0.86 -9.59 -10.48
N LEU A 6 -0.44 -10.80 -10.09
CA LEU A 6 -1.20 -12.02 -10.34
C LEU A 6 -2.48 -12.05 -9.49
N VAL A 7 -2.37 -11.72 -8.19
CA VAL A 7 -3.54 -11.61 -7.30
C VAL A 7 -4.54 -10.59 -7.84
N ARG A 8 -4.08 -9.42 -8.33
CA ARG A 8 -4.96 -8.44 -9.00
C ARG A 8 -5.72 -9.03 -10.18
N ARG A 9 -5.03 -9.78 -11.03
CA ARG A 9 -5.61 -10.39 -12.22
C ARG A 9 -6.68 -11.44 -11.88
N LEU A 10 -6.44 -12.23 -10.83
CA LEU A 10 -7.33 -13.34 -10.46
C LEU A 10 -8.55 -12.90 -9.65
N PHE A 11 -8.39 -11.94 -8.75
CA PHE A 11 -9.43 -11.62 -7.75
C PHE A 11 -10.05 -10.22 -7.92
N GLY A 12 -9.46 -9.35 -8.75
CA GLY A 12 -9.94 -7.99 -8.97
C GLY A 12 -9.75 -7.07 -7.75
N ARG A 13 -10.53 -7.27 -6.68
CA ARG A 13 -10.40 -6.58 -5.38
C ARG A 13 -9.98 -7.58 -4.31
N TRP A 14 -8.89 -7.30 -3.62
CA TRP A 14 -8.39 -8.13 -2.53
C TRP A 14 -7.76 -7.27 -1.45
N LEU A 15 -7.62 -7.86 -0.26
CA LEU A 15 -6.92 -7.27 0.87
C LEU A 15 -5.72 -8.15 1.23
N SER A 16 -4.59 -7.55 1.53
CA SER A 16 -3.41 -8.24 2.05
C SER A 16 -2.64 -7.35 2.99
N ARG A 17 -1.99 -7.95 4.00
CA ARG A 17 -1.03 -7.23 4.85
C ARG A 17 0.16 -6.74 4.02
N LEU A 18 0.47 -5.44 4.15
CA LEU A 18 1.60 -4.81 3.48
C LEU A 18 2.70 -4.50 4.53
N PRO A 19 3.93 -5.01 4.35
CA PRO A 19 5.05 -4.70 5.23
C PRO A 19 5.36 -3.20 5.30
N ALA A 20 5.75 -2.72 6.48
CA ALA A 20 5.94 -1.30 6.76
C ALA A 20 7.18 -0.69 6.08
N ASP A 21 8.14 -1.52 5.65
CA ASP A 21 9.35 -1.15 4.91
C ASP A 21 9.09 -0.94 3.40
N ARG A 22 7.88 -1.23 2.92
CA ARG A 22 7.53 -1.08 1.51
C ARG A 22 7.64 0.38 1.08
N LEU A 23 8.37 0.60 -0.01
CA LEU A 23 8.52 1.93 -0.59
C LEU A 23 7.25 2.35 -1.34
N VAL A 24 6.67 3.44 -0.86
CA VAL A 24 5.47 4.06 -1.43
C VAL A 24 5.71 5.54 -1.69
N LYS A 25 4.89 6.11 -2.57
CA LYS A 25 4.84 7.54 -2.86
C LYS A 25 3.41 8.03 -2.58
N PRO A 26 3.16 8.67 -1.42
CA PRO A 26 1.83 9.19 -1.08
C PRO A 26 1.44 10.43 -1.91
N ASP A 27 2.41 11.31 -2.20
CA ASP A 27 2.18 12.58 -2.91
C ASP A 27 3.09 12.74 -4.12
N ARG A 28 3.36 13.98 -4.58
CA ARG A 28 4.39 14.26 -5.60
C ARG A 28 5.83 14.05 -5.10
N SER A 29 6.03 13.63 -3.85
CA SER A 29 7.33 13.39 -3.19
C SER A 29 8.14 12.22 -3.77
N GLY A 30 9.33 11.97 -3.21
CA GLY A 30 10.10 10.75 -3.45
C GLY A 30 9.44 9.50 -2.86
N ASN A 31 10.02 8.33 -3.13
CA ASN A 31 9.65 7.09 -2.46
C ASN A 31 10.11 7.13 -1.00
N GLN A 32 9.24 6.73 -0.09
CA GLN A 32 9.54 6.62 1.34
C GLN A 32 8.96 5.32 1.92
N PRO A 33 9.50 4.80 3.03
CA PRO A 33 8.93 3.63 3.70
C PRO A 33 7.47 3.88 4.11
N LEU A 34 6.61 2.87 3.96
CA LEU A 34 5.20 2.98 4.36
C LEU A 34 5.04 3.37 5.83
N ALA A 35 5.96 2.93 6.69
CA ALA A 35 6.01 3.28 8.11
C ALA A 35 6.08 4.79 8.39
N SER A 36 6.67 5.58 7.48
CA SER A 36 6.80 7.03 7.64
C SER A 36 5.64 7.81 7.01
N VAL A 37 4.70 7.12 6.36
CA VAL A 37 3.56 7.77 5.70
C VAL A 37 2.43 7.98 6.71
N PRO A 38 1.93 9.22 6.88
CA PRO A 38 0.71 9.46 7.62
C PRO A 38 -0.48 8.77 6.94
N LEU A 39 -1.15 7.87 7.66
CA LEU A 39 -2.32 7.15 7.18
C LEU A 39 -3.59 7.69 7.83
N SER A 40 -4.62 7.98 7.03
CA SER A 40 -5.94 8.33 7.56
C SER A 40 -6.67 7.09 8.09
N ALA A 41 -7.58 7.28 9.04
CA ALA A 41 -8.44 6.21 9.55
C ALA A 41 -9.32 5.58 8.45
N THR A 42 -9.70 6.36 7.43
CA THR A 42 -10.50 5.90 6.28
C THR A 42 -9.66 5.29 5.15
N GLY A 43 -8.35 5.21 5.35
CA GLY A 43 -7.34 4.71 4.43
C GLY A 43 -6.80 5.76 3.46
N THR A 44 -5.52 5.63 3.13
CA THR A 44 -4.76 6.57 2.27
C THR A 44 -4.44 5.92 0.94
N ILE A 45 -4.65 6.63 -0.17
CA ILE A 45 -4.22 6.18 -1.50
C ILE A 45 -2.75 6.55 -1.68
N VAL A 46 -1.92 5.56 -2.02
CA VAL A 46 -0.48 5.75 -2.27
C VAL A 46 -0.05 4.97 -3.52
N HIS A 47 1.02 5.41 -4.17
CA HIS A 47 1.64 4.65 -5.26
C HIS A 47 2.71 3.69 -4.72
N LEU A 48 2.45 2.38 -4.78
CA LEU A 48 3.41 1.34 -4.39
C LEU A 48 4.44 1.11 -5.50
N LYS A 49 5.73 1.27 -5.18
CA LYS A 49 6.83 1.10 -6.14
C LYS A 49 6.76 -0.28 -6.82
N GLY A 50 6.71 -0.29 -8.15
CA GLY A 50 6.66 -1.51 -8.97
C GLY A 50 5.26 -2.15 -9.13
N PHE A 51 4.22 -1.59 -8.51
CA PHE A 51 2.86 -2.11 -8.55
C PHE A 51 1.84 -1.12 -9.12
N GLY A 52 1.73 0.08 -8.56
CA GLY A 52 0.72 1.08 -8.91
C GLY A 52 -0.02 1.63 -7.69
N PHE A 53 -1.14 2.33 -7.92
CA PHE A 53 -1.95 2.89 -6.85
C PHE A 53 -2.67 1.80 -6.04
N ILE A 54 -2.61 1.95 -4.72
CA ILE A 54 -3.31 1.12 -3.74
C ILE A 54 -3.90 2.00 -2.65
N LYS A 55 -4.93 1.50 -1.96
CA LYS A 55 -5.44 2.11 -0.73
C LYS A 55 -4.93 1.32 0.47
N VAL A 56 -4.26 1.99 1.40
CA VAL A 56 -3.66 1.39 2.60
C VAL A 56 -4.44 1.82 3.84
N PHE A 57 -4.65 0.87 4.76
CA PHE A 57 -5.33 1.08 6.04
C PHE A 57 -4.39 0.67 7.17
N LYS A 58 -4.42 1.40 8.28
CA LYS A 58 -3.72 1.00 9.50
C LYS A 58 -4.59 -0.01 10.25
N ILE A 59 -4.07 -1.21 10.47
CA ILE A 59 -4.70 -2.18 11.36
C ILE A 59 -4.26 -1.82 12.78
N VAL A 60 -5.20 -1.38 13.60
CA VAL A 60 -5.00 -1.16 15.04
C VAL A 60 -5.62 -2.34 15.78
N VAL A 61 -4.85 -3.02 16.61
CA VAL A 61 -5.40 -3.99 17.56
C VAL A 61 -5.82 -3.18 18.78
N THR A 62 -7.08 -3.35 19.20
CA THR A 62 -7.62 -2.75 20.42
C THR A 62 -7.26 -3.62 21.61
#